data_AF-A0A2V8LLN3-F1
#
_entry.id   AF-A0A2V8LLN3-F1
#
_cell.length_a   1.000
_cell.length_b   1.000
_cell.length_c   1.000
_cell.angle_alpha   90.00
_cell.angle_beta   90.00
_cell.angle_gamma   90.00
#
_symmetry.space_group_name_H-M   'P 1'
#
loop_
_entity.id
_entity.type
_entity.pdbx_description
1 polymer ?
#
loop_
_entity_poly.entity_id
_entity_poly.type
_entity_poly.pdbx_seq_one_letter_code
_entity_poly.pdbx_strand_id
1 'polypeptide(L)'
;MLITRKQWLLIGALLVVAAATFRIAVAHWLPNDGPDDGRVYAQMARNLLEQHVFSHDAQPPYQPSLIRLPGYPVFLAGVYSIFGHTNNGAVRVVQALIDTATCGLIALLAFYWQPNEKRKVASAIGALALAAVCPFTTIYAATILTEVLTNFLMVATFVAVTLAFRRSTTEDIEEEKKRNFKRALLWWMVAGLLGGLNVLFRPDSGLFVAAVGLTLAGTMIWSVIRRKRSAENDPKRRRRFALPAHSKKLFASGLISGVLFSVAFAAVLTPWTIRNWRVFHQFQPLAPAHGEMPGEFVPRGYNLWLRTWLDDESYIAPFLWSLDTDPIDIDDVPPYAFDSPEEKKRVTTLLEAYNNEQDTDTDADADSKTDNSANPDEDKDESDNKNPNESDQPESDQKPQVEMTPQIDALKRAHTMWFDTHSQYWPFVGTLLPFSDLDHTTHQQIWLPLFAGLTAAYTLIGLAGMWFLWNSGSFDARRWLLLVVLAIVLRLILFSLIENPEPRYLVEFFPLLSVLGGIAIAQISKLTRKPQMDTDKHR
;
A
#
# COMPACT_ATOMS: atom_id res chain seq x y z
N MET A 1 -32.07 -13.89 23.45
CA MET A 1 -31.02 -14.92 23.66
C MET A 1 -29.63 -14.28 23.64
N LEU A 2 -28.78 -14.63 24.62
CA LEU A 2 -27.36 -14.31 24.60
C LEU A 2 -26.63 -15.37 23.76
N ILE A 3 -25.84 -14.95 22.76
CA ILE A 3 -25.07 -15.88 21.92
C ILE A 3 -23.99 -16.54 22.79
N THR A 4 -23.94 -17.86 22.78
CA THR A 4 -22.96 -18.65 23.56
C THR A 4 -21.57 -18.61 22.92
N ARG A 5 -20.52 -18.88 23.71
CA ARG A 5 -19.14 -18.96 23.21
C ARG A 5 -18.98 -19.97 22.06
N LYS A 6 -19.68 -21.11 22.14
CA LYS A 6 -19.66 -22.14 21.08
C LYS A 6 -20.25 -21.59 19.76
N GLN A 7 -21.35 -20.85 19.84
CA GLN A 7 -21.96 -20.22 18.66
C GLN A 7 -21.04 -19.18 18.01
N TRP A 8 -20.35 -18.35 18.80
CA TRP A 8 -19.38 -17.41 18.26
C TRP A 8 -18.21 -18.09 17.53
N LEU A 9 -17.70 -19.19 18.09
CA LEU A 9 -16.65 -19.98 17.44
C LEU A 9 -17.14 -20.60 16.13
N LEU A 10 -18.37 -21.13 16.11
CA LEU A 10 -18.97 -21.67 14.89
C LEU A 10 -19.14 -20.59 13.81
N ILE A 11 -19.66 -19.41 14.17
CA ILE A 11 -19.81 -18.29 13.23
C ILE A 11 -18.43 -17.88 12.70
N GLY A 12 -17.43 -17.74 13.57
CA GLY A 12 -16.06 -17.41 13.15
C GLY A 12 -15.48 -18.44 12.19
N ALA A 13 -15.64 -19.73 12.48
CA ALA A 13 -15.17 -20.81 11.60
C ALA A 13 -15.86 -20.78 10.23
N LEU A 14 -17.19 -20.60 10.20
CA LEU A 14 -17.94 -20.48 8.95
C LEU A 14 -17.50 -19.26 8.13
N LEU A 15 -17.24 -18.12 8.77
CA LEU A 15 -16.73 -16.93 8.09
C LEU A 15 -15.32 -17.14 7.52
N VAL A 16 -14.43 -17.86 8.24
CA VAL A 16 -13.10 -18.20 7.70
C VAL A 16 -13.22 -19.11 6.48
N VAL A 17 -14.09 -20.12 6.54
CA VAL A 17 -14.36 -21.00 5.39
C VAL A 17 -14.94 -20.22 4.22
N ALA A 18 -15.89 -19.32 4.47
CA ALA A 18 -16.46 -18.45 3.44
C ALA A 18 -15.39 -17.53 2.83
N ALA A 19 -14.54 -16.93 3.66
CA ALA A 19 -13.43 -16.06 3.23
C ALA A 19 -12.44 -16.81 2.33
N ALA A 20 -12.04 -18.02 2.74
CA ALA A 20 -11.16 -18.89 1.97
C ALA A 20 -11.79 -19.30 0.65
N THR A 21 -13.06 -19.73 0.70
CA THR A 21 -13.81 -20.16 -0.48
C THR A 21 -13.93 -19.02 -1.49
N PHE A 22 -14.28 -17.81 -1.04
CA PHE A 22 -14.38 -16.64 -1.93
C PHE A 22 -13.05 -16.31 -2.59
N ARG A 23 -11.95 -16.24 -1.83
CA ARG A 23 -10.61 -15.93 -2.36
C ARG A 23 -10.10 -17.00 -3.31
N ILE A 24 -10.27 -18.28 -2.97
CA ILE A 24 -9.87 -19.38 -3.84
C ILE A 24 -10.72 -19.39 -5.11
N ALA A 25 -12.02 -19.11 -5.01
CA ALA A 25 -12.88 -19.00 -6.17
C ALA A 25 -12.43 -17.85 -7.09
N VAL A 26 -12.17 -16.66 -6.56
CA VAL A 26 -11.65 -15.53 -7.35
C VAL A 26 -10.29 -15.87 -7.97
N ALA A 27 -9.36 -16.43 -7.20
CA ALA A 27 -8.06 -16.88 -7.69
C ALA A 27 -8.13 -17.94 -8.80
N HIS A 28 -9.16 -18.79 -8.79
CA HIS A 28 -9.35 -19.85 -9.77
C HIS A 28 -10.11 -19.40 -11.02
N TRP A 29 -11.19 -18.63 -10.86
CA TRP A 29 -12.10 -18.26 -11.94
C TRP A 29 -11.75 -16.92 -12.59
N LEU A 30 -11.02 -16.04 -11.91
CA LEU A 30 -10.59 -14.74 -12.42
C LEU A 30 -9.06 -14.56 -12.40
N PRO A 31 -8.26 -15.55 -12.86
CA PRO A 31 -6.81 -15.43 -12.88
C PRO A 31 -6.37 -14.25 -13.75
N ASN A 32 -5.47 -13.40 -13.23
CA ASN A 32 -4.97 -12.25 -13.97
C ASN A 32 -3.43 -12.20 -13.95
N ASP A 33 -2.82 -12.47 -15.11
CA ASP A 33 -1.37 -12.31 -15.40
C ASP A 33 -1.10 -11.11 -16.33
N GLY A 34 -2.12 -10.29 -16.58
CA GLY A 34 -2.07 -9.14 -17.48
C GLY A 34 -1.09 -8.04 -17.05
N PRO A 35 -1.04 -7.62 -15.77
CA PRO A 35 -0.23 -6.48 -15.36
C PRO A 35 1.27 -6.68 -15.60
N ASP A 36 1.92 -5.68 -16.20
CA ASP A 36 3.34 -5.76 -16.55
C ASP A 36 4.26 -5.88 -15.34
N ASP A 37 3.92 -5.22 -14.22
CA ASP A 37 4.61 -5.41 -12.94
C ASP A 37 4.70 -6.90 -12.56
N GLY A 38 3.59 -7.64 -12.73
CA GLY A 38 3.51 -9.07 -12.42
C GLY A 38 4.44 -9.92 -13.30
N ARG A 39 4.55 -9.58 -14.59
CA ARG A 39 5.45 -10.22 -15.54
C ARG A 39 6.91 -9.98 -15.18
N VAL A 40 7.26 -8.73 -14.84
CA VAL A 40 8.61 -8.37 -14.37
C VAL A 40 8.98 -9.13 -13.10
N TYR A 41 8.07 -9.21 -12.11
CA TYR A 41 8.31 -9.98 -10.89
C TYR A 41 8.52 -11.47 -11.17
N ALA A 42 7.71 -12.07 -12.05
CA ALA A 42 7.84 -13.47 -12.43
C ALA A 42 9.15 -13.73 -13.20
N GLN A 43 9.58 -12.80 -14.07
CA GLN A 43 10.86 -12.88 -14.77
C GLN A 43 12.04 -12.84 -13.78
N MET A 44 12.02 -11.90 -12.83
CA MET A 44 13.04 -11.81 -11.78
C MET A 44 13.10 -13.09 -10.94
N ALA A 45 11.95 -13.67 -10.61
CA ALA A 45 11.87 -14.92 -9.86
C ALA A 45 12.46 -16.11 -10.64
N ARG A 46 12.19 -16.21 -11.94
CA ARG A 46 12.80 -17.23 -12.83
C ARG A 46 14.31 -17.08 -12.88
N ASN A 47 14.80 -15.88 -13.19
CA ASN A 47 16.24 -15.62 -13.30
C ASN A 47 16.98 -15.89 -11.98
N LEU A 48 16.33 -15.62 -10.84
CA LEU A 48 16.89 -15.96 -9.54
C LEU A 48 17.06 -17.47 -9.32
N LEU A 49 16.10 -18.28 -9.77
CA LEU A 49 16.14 -19.74 -9.63
C LEU A 49 17.09 -20.40 -10.63
N GLU A 50 17.01 -19.99 -11.89
CA GLU A 50 17.67 -20.67 -13.01
C GLU A 50 19.08 -20.13 -13.28
N GLN A 51 19.25 -18.80 -13.21
CA GLN A 51 20.49 -18.11 -13.57
C GLN A 51 21.28 -17.65 -12.35
N HIS A 52 20.70 -17.75 -11.14
CA HIS A 52 21.26 -17.24 -9.89
C HIS A 52 21.57 -15.74 -9.91
N VAL A 53 20.85 -14.98 -10.75
CA VAL A 53 20.98 -13.52 -10.85
C VAL A 53 19.62 -12.85 -10.66
N PHE A 54 19.59 -11.81 -9.83
CA PHE A 54 18.41 -10.95 -9.69
C PHE A 54 18.36 -9.95 -10.86
N SER A 55 17.76 -10.36 -11.96
CA SER A 55 17.68 -9.65 -13.25
C SER A 55 16.25 -9.66 -13.78
N HIS A 56 15.84 -8.59 -14.47
CA HIS A 56 14.55 -8.56 -15.19
C HIS A 56 14.70 -8.89 -16.68
N ASP A 57 15.90 -9.15 -17.17
CA ASP A 57 16.13 -9.40 -18.59
C ASP A 57 15.54 -10.75 -18.99
N ALA A 58 14.90 -10.80 -20.15
CA ALA A 58 14.35 -12.03 -20.71
C ALA A 58 15.43 -12.93 -21.32
N GLN A 59 16.58 -12.37 -21.69
CA GLN A 59 17.66 -13.05 -22.41
C GLN A 59 19.04 -12.75 -21.80
N PRO A 60 20.06 -13.59 -22.07
CA PRO A 60 21.44 -13.31 -21.67
C PRO A 60 21.90 -11.93 -22.18
N PRO A 61 22.78 -11.22 -21.44
CA PRO A 61 23.59 -11.72 -20.32
C PRO A 61 22.94 -11.62 -18.92
N TYR A 62 21.63 -11.36 -18.81
CA TYR A 62 20.90 -11.28 -17.53
C TYR A 62 21.52 -10.30 -16.54
N GLN A 63 21.60 -9.02 -16.92
CA GLN A 63 22.24 -8.00 -16.10
C GLN A 63 21.54 -7.85 -14.74
N PRO A 64 22.30 -7.75 -13.63
CA PRO A 64 21.73 -7.51 -12.33
C PRO A 64 20.87 -6.25 -12.32
N SER A 65 19.72 -6.30 -11.64
CA SER A 65 18.78 -5.18 -11.57
C SER A 65 18.49 -4.73 -10.13
N LEU A 66 18.11 -3.46 -9.95
CA LEU A 66 17.62 -2.89 -8.68
C LEU A 66 16.24 -2.21 -8.79
N ILE A 67 15.57 -2.31 -9.95
CA ILE A 67 14.34 -1.56 -10.27
C ILE A 67 13.11 -1.97 -9.44
N ARG A 68 13.16 -3.15 -8.82
CA ARG A 68 12.15 -3.66 -7.89
C ARG A 68 12.82 -4.23 -6.65
N LEU A 69 12.12 -4.15 -5.53
CA LEU A 69 12.57 -4.75 -4.28
C LEU A 69 12.44 -6.29 -4.31
N PRO A 70 13.29 -7.00 -3.55
CA PRO A 70 13.41 -8.45 -3.70
C PRO A 70 12.28 -9.26 -3.07
N GLY A 71 11.45 -8.66 -2.20
CA GLY A 71 10.49 -9.41 -1.38
C GLY A 71 9.52 -10.25 -2.20
N TYR A 72 8.86 -9.64 -3.19
CA TYR A 72 7.87 -10.34 -4.00
C TYR A 72 8.51 -11.32 -5.02
N PRO A 73 9.56 -10.97 -5.79
CA PRO A 73 10.27 -11.95 -6.62
C PRO A 73 10.82 -13.15 -5.85
N VAL A 74 11.37 -12.94 -4.65
CA VAL A 74 11.85 -14.05 -3.80
C VAL A 74 10.70 -14.91 -3.30
N PHE A 75 9.55 -14.32 -2.98
CA PHE A 75 8.33 -15.07 -2.66
C PHE A 75 7.88 -15.94 -3.84
N LEU A 76 7.81 -15.38 -5.04
CA LEU A 76 7.47 -16.12 -6.26
C LEU A 76 8.46 -17.27 -6.51
N ALA A 77 9.76 -16.99 -6.41
CA ALA A 77 10.81 -18.00 -6.55
C ALA A 77 10.63 -19.14 -5.53
N GLY A 78 10.29 -18.82 -4.28
CA GLY A 78 9.97 -19.80 -3.25
C GLY A 78 8.81 -20.70 -3.64
N VAL A 79 7.70 -20.14 -4.15
CA VAL A 79 6.54 -20.93 -4.61
C VAL A 79 6.91 -21.78 -5.82
N TYR A 80 7.58 -21.22 -6.82
CA TYR A 80 8.00 -21.96 -8.02
C TYR A 80 8.96 -23.11 -7.71
N SER A 81 9.83 -22.95 -6.71
CA SER A 81 10.76 -24.01 -6.30
C SER A 81 10.05 -25.25 -5.73
N ILE A 82 8.85 -25.08 -5.18
CA ILE A 82 8.09 -26.16 -4.52
C ILE A 82 7.03 -26.76 -5.47
N PHE A 83 6.31 -25.90 -6.21
CA PHE A 83 5.12 -26.29 -6.97
C PHE A 83 5.34 -26.32 -8.49
N GLY A 84 6.57 -26.10 -8.95
CA GLY A 84 6.94 -26.10 -10.36
C GLY A 84 7.21 -24.69 -10.90
N HIS A 85 8.13 -24.62 -11.86
CA HIS A 85 8.58 -23.37 -12.47
C HIS A 85 7.39 -22.65 -13.12
N THR A 86 7.29 -21.33 -12.93
CA THR A 86 6.25 -20.45 -13.51
C THR A 86 4.81 -20.84 -13.17
N ASN A 87 4.58 -21.59 -12.09
CA ASN A 87 3.25 -22.01 -11.68
C ASN A 87 2.48 -20.88 -10.97
N ASN A 88 1.96 -19.93 -11.75
CA ASN A 88 1.16 -18.80 -11.24
C ASN A 88 -0.13 -19.27 -10.56
N GLY A 89 -0.68 -20.43 -10.96
CA GLY A 89 -1.83 -21.03 -10.28
C GLY A 89 -1.54 -21.34 -8.81
N ALA A 90 -0.38 -21.94 -8.53
CA ALA A 90 0.07 -22.20 -7.16
C ALA A 90 0.30 -20.89 -6.38
N VAL A 91 0.89 -19.88 -7.02
CA VAL A 91 1.06 -18.54 -6.39
C VAL A 91 -0.27 -17.97 -5.95
N ARG A 92 -1.28 -17.95 -6.83
CA ARG A 92 -2.62 -17.42 -6.50
C ARG A 92 -3.29 -18.17 -5.35
N VAL A 93 -3.15 -19.49 -5.30
CA VAL A 93 -3.66 -20.29 -4.17
C VAL A 93 -2.95 -19.93 -2.87
N VAL A 94 -1.61 -19.81 -2.88
CA VAL A 94 -0.84 -19.40 -1.70
C VAL A 94 -1.24 -17.99 -1.27
N GLN A 95 -1.41 -17.05 -2.20
CA GLN A 95 -1.91 -15.70 -1.94
C GLN A 95 -3.32 -15.73 -1.33
N ALA A 96 -4.25 -16.51 -1.88
CA ALA A 96 -5.59 -16.64 -1.33
C ALA A 96 -5.60 -17.15 0.12
N LEU A 97 -4.70 -18.09 0.45
CA LEU A 97 -4.53 -18.58 1.83
C LEU A 97 -3.94 -17.51 2.75
N ILE A 98 -2.96 -16.75 2.28
CA ILE A 98 -2.37 -15.63 3.02
C ILE A 98 -3.42 -14.54 3.27
N ASP A 99 -4.21 -14.16 2.26
CA ASP A 99 -5.26 -13.14 2.42
C ASP A 99 -6.39 -13.61 3.35
N THR A 100 -6.68 -14.91 3.35
CA THR A 100 -7.57 -15.53 4.35
C THR A 100 -7.00 -15.40 5.77
N ALA A 101 -5.70 -15.63 5.94
CA ALA A 101 -5.03 -15.44 7.22
C ALA A 101 -5.06 -13.96 7.67
N THR A 102 -4.91 -13.01 6.73
CA THR A 102 -5.07 -11.58 6.97
C THR A 102 -6.44 -11.25 7.59
N CYS A 103 -7.53 -11.87 7.11
CA CYS A 103 -8.86 -11.72 7.70
C CYS A 103 -8.91 -12.09 9.19
N GLY A 104 -8.21 -13.18 9.57
CA GLY A 104 -8.06 -13.59 10.96
C GLY A 104 -7.29 -12.57 11.82
N LEU A 105 -6.23 -11.98 11.26
CA LEU A 105 -5.46 -10.93 11.94
C LEU A 105 -6.25 -9.63 12.10
N ILE A 106 -7.07 -9.25 11.11
CA ILE A 106 -8.01 -8.12 11.18
C ILE A 106 -9.00 -8.33 12.34
N ALA A 107 -9.58 -9.54 12.45
CA ALA A 107 -10.45 -9.90 13.55
C ALA A 107 -9.75 -9.78 14.92
N LEU A 108 -8.48 -10.19 14.99
CA LEU A 108 -7.65 -10.11 16.20
C LEU A 108 -7.37 -8.66 16.61
N LEU A 109 -7.09 -7.77 15.65
CA LEU A 109 -6.95 -6.33 15.92
C LEU A 109 -8.24 -5.75 16.48
N ALA A 110 -9.38 -6.02 15.84
CA ALA A 110 -10.68 -5.54 16.31
C ALA A 110 -11.01 -6.05 17.73
N PHE A 111 -10.65 -7.30 18.04
CA PHE A 111 -10.77 -7.85 19.39
C PHE A 111 -9.97 -7.05 20.42
N TYR A 112 -8.71 -6.73 20.13
CA TYR A 112 -7.82 -6.04 21.07
C TYR A 112 -8.07 -4.54 21.16
N TRP A 113 -8.49 -3.91 20.08
CA TRP A 113 -8.73 -2.46 20.03
C TRP A 113 -10.07 -2.08 20.63
N GLN A 114 -11.03 -3.02 20.71
CA GLN A 114 -12.32 -2.80 21.35
C GLN A 114 -12.14 -2.56 22.88
N PRO A 115 -12.43 -1.34 23.37
CA PRO A 115 -12.23 -1.01 24.79
C PRO A 115 -13.21 -1.72 25.72
N ASN A 116 -14.40 -2.11 25.22
CA ASN A 116 -15.42 -2.78 26.03
C ASN A 116 -15.28 -4.31 25.94
N GLU A 117 -14.88 -4.94 27.05
CA GLU A 117 -14.70 -6.41 27.17
C GLU A 117 -15.91 -7.22 26.65
N LYS A 118 -17.13 -6.76 26.92
CA LYS A 118 -18.35 -7.47 26.51
C LYS A 118 -18.57 -7.48 24.99
N ARG A 119 -17.88 -6.60 24.25
CA ARG A 119 -18.06 -6.40 22.80
C ARG A 119 -16.91 -6.94 21.98
N LYS A 120 -15.80 -7.38 22.58
CA LYS A 120 -14.59 -7.80 21.85
C LYS A 120 -14.86 -8.88 20.81
N VAL A 121 -15.59 -9.94 21.19
CA VAL A 121 -15.92 -11.04 20.27
C VAL A 121 -16.82 -10.56 19.14
N ALA A 122 -17.84 -9.75 19.44
CA ALA A 122 -18.71 -9.18 18.41
C ALA A 122 -17.94 -8.27 17.44
N SER A 123 -16.98 -7.48 17.94
CA SER A 123 -16.11 -6.66 17.09
C SER A 123 -15.18 -7.48 16.21
N ALA A 124 -14.60 -8.54 16.76
CA ALA A 124 -13.77 -9.47 16.00
C ALA A 124 -14.55 -10.12 14.86
N ILE A 125 -15.77 -10.59 15.14
CA ILE A 125 -16.63 -11.25 14.15
C ILE A 125 -17.15 -10.26 13.11
N GLY A 126 -17.51 -9.04 13.51
CA GLY A 126 -17.88 -7.98 12.58
C GLY A 126 -16.74 -7.60 11.63
N ALA A 127 -15.51 -7.46 12.16
CA ALA A 127 -14.33 -7.16 11.35
C ALA A 127 -13.96 -8.33 10.43
N LEU A 128 -14.07 -9.58 10.91
CA LEU A 128 -13.89 -10.78 10.11
C LEU A 128 -14.89 -10.83 8.96
N ALA A 129 -16.17 -10.55 9.23
CA ALA A 129 -17.21 -10.56 8.21
C ALA A 129 -16.96 -9.51 7.12
N LEU A 130 -16.59 -8.28 7.49
CA LEU A 130 -16.20 -7.23 6.54
C LEU A 130 -14.99 -7.67 5.71
N ALA A 131 -13.90 -8.10 6.34
CA ALA A 131 -12.70 -8.53 5.61
C ALA A 131 -12.95 -9.74 4.71
N ALA A 132 -13.81 -10.68 5.14
CA ALA A 132 -14.14 -11.87 4.39
C ALA A 132 -14.83 -11.55 3.05
N VAL A 133 -15.70 -10.54 3.01
CA VAL A 133 -16.51 -10.16 1.85
C VAL A 133 -15.97 -8.97 1.07
N CYS A 134 -14.81 -8.44 1.44
CA CYS A 134 -14.21 -7.27 0.79
C CYS A 134 -13.73 -7.63 -0.64
N PRO A 135 -14.36 -7.11 -1.71
CA PRO A 135 -13.92 -7.43 -3.07
C PRO A 135 -12.59 -6.73 -3.41
N PHE A 136 -12.35 -5.55 -2.84
CA PHE A 136 -11.23 -4.68 -3.16
C PHE A 136 -9.87 -5.29 -2.81
N THR A 137 -9.78 -6.05 -1.72
CA THR A 137 -8.53 -6.77 -1.38
C THR A 137 -8.48 -8.15 -2.04
N THR A 138 -9.64 -8.76 -2.28
CA THR A 138 -9.74 -10.15 -2.75
C THR A 138 -9.25 -10.32 -4.19
N ILE A 139 -9.48 -9.33 -5.08
CA ILE A 139 -9.07 -9.45 -6.48
C ILE A 139 -7.56 -9.66 -6.63
N TYR A 140 -6.75 -9.07 -5.74
CA TYR A 140 -5.30 -9.25 -5.71
C TYR A 140 -4.86 -10.68 -5.35
N ALA A 141 -5.74 -11.52 -4.80
CA ALA A 141 -5.41 -12.94 -4.65
C ALA A 141 -5.30 -13.65 -6.01
N ALA A 142 -5.98 -13.14 -7.04
CA ALA A 142 -5.94 -13.66 -8.41
C ALA A 142 -4.88 -12.99 -9.30
N THR A 143 -4.29 -11.89 -8.85
CA THR A 143 -3.30 -11.11 -9.60
C THR A 143 -1.89 -11.32 -9.02
N ILE A 144 -0.88 -11.41 -9.89
CA ILE A 144 0.54 -11.57 -9.47
C ILE A 144 1.11 -10.21 -9.07
N LEU A 145 0.71 -9.70 -7.90
CA LEU A 145 1.14 -8.42 -7.35
C LEU A 145 1.39 -8.48 -5.83
N THR A 146 1.93 -7.38 -5.31
CA THR A 146 2.50 -7.29 -3.96
C THR A 146 1.47 -7.09 -2.84
N GLU A 147 0.23 -6.71 -3.17
CA GLU A 147 -0.79 -6.20 -2.24
C GLU A 147 -1.19 -7.23 -1.18
N VAL A 148 -1.32 -8.51 -1.54
CA VAL A 148 -1.72 -9.56 -0.60
C VAL A 148 -0.72 -9.71 0.54
N LEU A 149 0.58 -9.80 0.19
CA LEU A 149 1.67 -9.93 1.15
C LEU A 149 1.85 -8.63 1.94
N THR A 150 1.69 -7.49 1.27
CA THR A 150 1.75 -6.16 1.89
C THR A 150 0.67 -6.01 2.97
N ASN A 151 -0.58 -6.36 2.65
CA ASN A 151 -1.69 -6.33 3.60
C ASN A 151 -1.45 -7.26 4.79
N PHE A 152 -1.02 -8.50 4.52
CA PHE A 152 -0.71 -9.46 5.58
C PHE A 152 0.36 -8.92 6.53
N LEU A 153 1.49 -8.44 5.99
CA LEU A 153 2.62 -7.95 6.79
C LEU A 153 2.30 -6.65 7.52
N MET A 154 1.51 -5.74 6.93
CA MET A 154 1.00 -4.55 7.59
C MET A 154 0.15 -4.93 8.81
N VAL A 155 -0.87 -5.77 8.62
CA VAL A 155 -1.78 -6.16 9.71
C VAL A 155 -1.00 -6.95 10.77
N ALA A 156 -0.09 -7.84 10.39
CA ALA A 156 0.79 -8.57 11.32
C ALA A 156 1.69 -7.62 12.12
N THR A 157 2.25 -6.58 11.49
CA THR A 157 3.01 -5.53 12.17
C THR A 157 2.13 -4.83 13.20
N PHE A 158 0.91 -4.47 12.85
CA PHE A 158 -0.02 -3.81 13.78
C PHE A 158 -0.47 -4.73 14.92
N VAL A 159 -0.59 -6.05 14.67
CA VAL A 159 -0.82 -7.04 15.73
C VAL A 159 0.38 -7.09 16.67
N ALA A 160 1.61 -7.17 16.15
CA ALA A 160 2.82 -7.17 16.96
C ALA A 160 2.93 -5.89 17.81
N VAL A 161 2.67 -4.72 17.22
CA VAL A 161 2.61 -3.42 17.93
C VAL A 161 1.54 -3.44 19.00
N THR A 162 0.35 -3.98 18.70
CA THR A 162 -0.74 -4.12 19.67
C THR A 162 -0.31 -4.95 20.86
N LEU A 163 0.34 -6.10 20.63
CA LEU A 163 0.88 -6.96 21.68
C LEU A 163 2.05 -6.31 22.44
N ALA A 164 2.88 -5.52 21.77
CA ALA A 164 4.00 -4.80 22.39
C ALA A 164 3.52 -3.73 23.39
N PHE A 165 2.41 -3.07 23.07
CA PHE A 165 1.78 -2.06 23.94
C PHE A 165 0.97 -2.65 25.09
N ARG A 166 0.64 -3.94 25.07
CA ARG A 166 -0.03 -4.63 26.19
C ARG A 166 0.95 -4.80 27.35
N ARG A 167 1.21 -3.70 28.06
CA ARG A 167 1.92 -3.72 29.33
C ARG A 167 1.00 -4.20 30.44
N SER A 168 1.63 -4.83 31.40
CA SER A 168 0.97 -5.45 32.52
C SER A 168 0.55 -4.43 33.57
N THR A 169 -0.51 -4.76 34.30
CA THR A 169 -1.16 -3.91 35.28
C THR A 169 -0.24 -3.57 36.45
N THR A 170 -0.51 -2.45 37.11
CA THR A 170 0.33 -1.90 38.18
C THR A 170 0.48 -2.85 39.39
N GLU A 171 -0.46 -3.80 39.53
CA GLU A 171 -0.57 -4.79 40.61
C GLU A 171 0.37 -6.00 40.47
N ASP A 172 1.04 -6.15 39.33
CA ASP A 172 1.85 -7.33 39.06
C ASP A 172 3.12 -7.38 39.92
N ILE A 173 3.49 -8.59 40.33
CA ILE A 173 4.72 -8.89 41.10
C ILE A 173 5.96 -8.48 40.26
N GLU A 174 7.08 -8.13 40.91
CA GLU A 174 8.27 -7.59 40.24
C GLU A 174 8.84 -8.51 39.14
N GLU A 175 8.75 -9.83 39.33
CA GLU A 175 9.11 -10.82 38.30
C GLU A 175 8.20 -10.77 37.07
N GLU A 176 6.89 -10.61 37.27
CA GLU A 176 5.94 -10.48 36.18
C GLU A 176 6.16 -9.19 35.39
N LYS A 177 6.48 -8.09 36.07
CA LYS A 177 6.85 -6.82 35.43
C LYS A 177 8.08 -6.99 34.52
N LYS A 178 9.12 -7.69 34.98
CA LYS A 178 10.31 -7.99 34.16
C LYS A 178 9.96 -8.87 32.96
N ARG A 179 9.17 -9.93 33.16
CA ARG A 179 8.71 -10.84 32.09
C ARG A 179 7.91 -10.10 31.02
N ASN A 180 6.97 -9.26 31.44
CA ASN A 180 6.12 -8.50 30.53
C ASN A 180 6.90 -7.41 29.79
N PHE A 181 7.93 -6.82 30.41
CA PHE A 181 8.86 -5.94 29.71
C PHE A 181 9.66 -6.67 28.62
N LYS A 182 10.22 -7.85 28.92
CA LYS A 182 10.93 -8.67 27.91
C LYS A 182 10.00 -9.06 26.75
N ARG A 183 8.74 -9.44 27.05
CA ARG A 183 7.72 -9.72 26.02
C ARG A 183 7.42 -8.50 25.17
N ALA A 184 7.28 -7.31 25.77
CA ALA A 184 7.07 -6.08 25.01
C ALA A 184 8.25 -5.79 24.07
N LEU A 185 9.50 -5.94 24.54
CA LEU A 185 10.69 -5.79 23.70
C LEU A 185 10.72 -6.80 22.54
N LEU A 186 10.40 -8.07 22.81
CA LEU A 186 10.28 -9.09 21.77
C LEU A 186 9.27 -8.66 20.69
N TRP A 187 8.09 -8.19 21.09
CA TRP A 187 7.08 -7.75 20.13
C TRP A 187 7.47 -6.48 19.37
N TRP A 188 8.22 -5.55 19.97
CA TRP A 188 8.80 -4.41 19.25
C TRP A 188 9.84 -4.83 18.22
N MET A 189 10.69 -5.81 18.55
CA MET A 189 11.63 -6.40 17.60
C MET A 189 10.88 -7.08 16.45
N VAL A 190 9.87 -7.92 16.75
CA VAL A 190 9.03 -8.58 15.75
C VAL A 190 8.33 -7.56 14.86
N ALA A 191 7.78 -6.49 15.43
CA ALA A 191 7.16 -5.42 14.66
C ALA A 191 8.15 -4.73 13.71
N GLY A 192 9.39 -4.51 14.14
CA GLY A 192 10.44 -3.95 13.31
C GLY A 192 10.82 -4.88 12.15
N LEU A 193 11.00 -6.18 12.44
CA LEU A 193 11.29 -7.19 11.41
C LEU A 193 10.16 -7.31 10.38
N LEU A 194 8.90 -7.39 10.83
CA LEU A 194 7.74 -7.47 9.94
C LEU A 194 7.59 -6.19 9.10
N GLY A 195 7.79 -5.02 9.71
CA GLY A 195 7.75 -3.74 9.00
C GLY A 195 8.87 -3.62 7.95
N GLY A 196 10.07 -4.10 8.26
CA GLY A 196 11.19 -4.11 7.32
C GLY A 196 10.97 -5.09 6.17
N LEU A 197 10.39 -6.26 6.48
CA LEU A 197 10.00 -7.22 5.46
C LEU A 197 8.92 -6.66 4.56
N ASN A 198 7.93 -5.95 5.13
CA ASN A 198 6.87 -5.29 4.36
C ASN A 198 7.44 -4.30 3.35
N VAL A 199 8.45 -3.52 3.76
CA VAL A 199 9.17 -2.61 2.86
C VAL A 199 9.82 -3.35 1.70
N LEU A 200 10.42 -4.53 1.91
CA LEU A 200 11.00 -5.32 0.82
C LEU A 200 9.96 -5.85 -0.18
N PHE A 201 8.69 -5.95 0.19
CA PHE A 201 7.61 -6.23 -0.76
C PHE A 201 7.15 -4.96 -1.48
N ARG A 202 7.06 -3.84 -0.75
CA ARG A 202 6.57 -2.56 -1.26
C ARG A 202 7.23 -1.37 -0.56
N PRO A 203 7.92 -0.47 -1.27
CA PRO A 203 8.69 0.61 -0.65
C PRO A 203 7.84 1.57 0.18
N ASP A 204 6.62 1.85 -0.25
CA ASP A 204 5.66 2.73 0.42
C ASP A 204 5.20 2.21 1.79
N SER A 205 5.37 0.91 2.07
CA SER A 205 5.11 0.31 3.38
C SER A 205 5.95 0.92 4.50
N GLY A 206 7.02 1.65 4.17
CA GLY A 206 7.80 2.44 5.13
C GLY A 206 6.95 3.47 5.86
N LEU A 207 5.84 3.93 5.25
CA LEU A 207 4.89 4.85 5.87
C LEU A 207 4.11 4.21 7.04
N PHE A 208 3.85 2.90 7.00
CA PHE A 208 3.27 2.19 8.14
C PHE A 208 4.25 2.10 9.31
N VAL A 209 5.53 1.87 9.00
CA VAL A 209 6.62 1.88 10.00
C VAL A 209 6.77 3.26 10.62
N ALA A 210 6.70 4.33 9.80
CA ALA A 210 6.68 5.71 10.27
C ALA A 210 5.46 5.98 11.18
N ALA A 211 4.26 5.55 10.77
CA ALA A 211 3.04 5.68 11.58
C ALA A 211 3.17 4.99 12.95
N VAL A 212 3.78 3.80 13.00
CA VAL A 212 4.08 3.09 14.25
C VAL A 212 5.06 3.88 15.12
N GLY A 213 6.17 4.36 14.54
CA GLY A 213 7.17 5.15 15.27
C GLY A 213 6.61 6.46 15.84
N LEU A 214 5.84 7.20 15.03
CA LEU A 214 5.15 8.42 15.44
C LEU A 214 4.08 8.15 16.50
N THR A 215 3.35 7.03 16.41
CA THR A 215 2.40 6.61 17.45
C THR A 215 3.12 6.31 18.76
N LEU A 216 4.26 5.61 18.70
CA LEU A 216 5.08 5.33 19.88
C LEU A 216 5.59 6.63 20.51
N ALA A 217 6.13 7.57 19.73
CA ALA A 217 6.55 8.88 20.22
C ALA A 217 5.37 9.68 20.82
N GLY A 218 4.23 9.75 20.12
CA GLY A 218 3.04 10.45 20.56
C GLY A 218 2.47 9.89 21.88
N THR A 219 2.46 8.56 22.03
CA THR A 219 2.02 7.93 23.29
C THR A 219 2.97 8.22 24.45
N MET A 220 4.29 8.29 24.20
CA MET A 220 5.25 8.71 25.21
C MET A 220 5.01 10.15 25.67
N ILE A 221 4.90 11.09 24.73
CA ILE A 221 4.65 12.51 25.01
C ILE A 221 3.34 12.68 25.80
N TRP A 222 2.27 12.02 25.35
CA TRP A 222 0.97 12.11 26.03
C TRP A 222 1.01 11.54 27.45
N SER A 223 1.73 10.44 27.66
CA SER A 223 1.88 9.85 29.00
C SER A 223 2.56 10.81 29.99
N VAL A 224 3.50 11.64 29.52
CA VAL A 224 4.18 12.67 30.31
C VAL A 224 3.24 13.85 30.61
N ILE A 225 2.56 14.38 29.59
CA ILE A 225 1.62 15.52 29.72
C ILE A 225 0.48 15.18 30.69
N ARG A 226 -0.13 14.00 30.56
CA ARG A 226 -1.24 13.58 31.42
C ARG A 226 -0.83 13.49 32.89
N ARG A 227 0.39 13.02 33.17
CA ARG A 227 0.93 12.95 34.54
C ARG A 227 1.23 14.33 35.12
N LYS A 228 1.71 15.27 34.28
CA LYS A 228 1.92 16.67 34.70
C LYS A 228 0.60 17.32 35.11
N ARG A 229 -0.44 17.23 34.28
CA ARG A 229 -1.79 17.75 34.60
C ARG A 229 -2.40 17.10 35.85
N SER A 230 -2.21 15.80 36.03
CA SER A 230 -2.67 15.10 37.23
C SER A 230 -1.91 15.51 38.50
N ALA A 231 -0.65 15.94 38.40
CA ALA A 231 0.13 16.44 39.52
C ALA A 231 -0.19 17.90 39.86
N GLU A 232 -0.59 18.71 38.88
CA GLU A 232 -1.08 20.08 39.08
C GLU A 232 -2.43 20.11 39.81
N ASN A 233 -3.31 19.13 39.56
CA ASN A 233 -4.63 19.03 40.18
C ASN A 233 -4.61 18.44 41.62
N ASP A 234 -3.46 17.99 42.13
CA ASP A 234 -3.31 17.46 43.50
C ASP A 234 -2.33 18.32 44.33
N PRO A 235 -2.81 19.18 45.26
CA PRO A 235 -1.98 20.10 46.02
C PRO A 235 -0.93 19.40 46.91
N LYS A 236 -1.09 18.11 47.24
CA LYS A 236 -0.09 17.35 48.02
C LYS A 236 1.12 16.89 47.20
N ARG A 237 1.00 16.79 45.87
CA ARG A 237 2.09 16.40 44.95
C ARG A 237 2.95 17.56 44.44
N ARG A 238 2.47 18.80 44.62
CA ARG A 238 3.07 20.05 44.12
C ARG A 238 4.50 20.34 44.64
N ARG A 239 4.90 19.77 45.79
CA ARG A 239 6.21 20.04 46.44
C ARG A 239 7.41 19.28 45.86
N ARG A 240 7.25 18.42 44.85
CA ARG A 240 8.37 17.72 44.19
C ARG A 240 8.49 18.13 42.72
N PHE A 241 9.31 19.15 42.44
CA PHE A 241 9.65 19.65 41.10
C PHE A 241 10.58 18.74 40.28
N ALA A 242 10.74 17.48 40.66
CA ALA A 242 11.45 16.47 39.87
C ALA A 242 10.44 15.52 39.24
N LEU A 243 10.57 15.25 37.93
CA LEU A 243 9.84 14.16 37.27
C LEU A 243 9.92 12.91 38.16
N PRO A 244 8.78 12.31 38.57
CA PRO A 244 8.80 11.11 39.40
C PRO A 244 9.73 10.06 38.78
N ALA A 245 10.56 9.37 39.57
CA ALA A 245 11.52 8.38 39.06
C ALA A 245 10.88 7.33 38.11
N HIS A 246 9.58 7.07 38.33
CA HIS A 246 8.77 6.19 37.50
C HIS A 246 8.48 6.75 36.08
N SER A 247 8.41 8.07 35.90
CA SER A 247 8.25 8.73 34.60
C SER A 247 9.51 8.61 33.74
N LYS A 248 10.69 8.72 34.37
CA LYS A 248 11.98 8.51 33.69
C LYS A 248 12.12 7.06 33.21
N LYS A 249 11.71 6.08 34.03
CA LYS A 249 11.70 4.65 33.65
C LYS A 249 10.76 4.35 32.48
N LEU A 250 9.56 4.95 32.45
CA LEU A 250 8.62 4.79 31.33
C LEU A 250 9.15 5.38 30.03
N PHE A 251 9.71 6.59 30.09
CA PHE A 251 10.33 7.21 28.93
C PHE A 251 11.52 6.41 28.40
N ALA A 252 12.44 6.00 29.28
CA ALA A 252 13.58 5.16 28.91
C ALA A 252 13.13 3.82 28.31
N SER A 253 12.10 3.18 28.88
CA SER A 253 11.55 1.93 28.34
C SER A 253 10.94 2.10 26.95
N GLY A 254 10.33 3.26 26.68
CA GLY A 254 9.80 3.59 25.36
C GLY A 254 10.92 3.86 24.36
N LEU A 255 11.98 4.56 24.77
CA LEU A 255 13.16 4.81 23.91
C LEU A 255 13.84 3.51 23.51
N ILE A 256 14.07 2.59 24.45
CA ILE A 256 14.64 1.26 24.17
C ILE A 256 13.74 0.50 23.18
N SER A 257 12.41 0.58 23.37
CA SER A 257 11.45 -0.06 22.45
C SER A 257 11.56 0.52 21.04
N GLY A 258 11.66 1.84 20.92
CA GLY A 258 11.84 2.54 19.64
C GLY A 258 13.15 2.18 18.96
N VAL A 259 14.26 2.19 19.70
CA VAL A 259 15.58 1.79 19.17
C VAL A 259 15.56 0.34 18.68
N LEU A 260 15.02 -0.58 19.48
CA LEU A 260 14.94 -1.99 19.11
C LEU A 260 14.07 -2.21 17.86
N PHE A 261 12.93 -1.53 17.78
CA PHE A 261 12.08 -1.51 16.59
C PHE A 261 12.84 -1.01 15.35
N SER A 262 13.52 0.13 15.45
CA SER A 262 14.28 0.72 14.34
C SER A 262 15.48 -0.12 13.90
N VAL A 263 16.23 -0.71 14.84
CA VAL A 263 17.36 -1.60 14.54
C VAL A 263 16.86 -2.87 13.84
N ALA A 264 15.78 -3.48 14.34
CA ALA A 264 15.18 -4.64 13.72
C ALA A 264 14.67 -4.34 12.29
N PHE A 265 14.02 -3.19 12.11
CA PHE A 265 13.61 -2.70 10.79
C PHE A 265 14.80 -2.55 9.82
N ALA A 266 15.84 -1.83 10.24
CA ALA A 266 17.02 -1.60 9.42
C ALA A 266 17.78 -2.90 9.09
N ALA A 267 17.82 -3.86 10.02
CA ALA A 267 18.46 -5.15 9.82
C ALA A 267 17.88 -5.94 8.64
N VAL A 268 16.57 -5.82 8.38
CA VAL A 268 15.92 -6.50 7.25
C VAL A 268 16.29 -5.87 5.90
N LEU A 269 16.44 -4.54 5.85
CA LEU A 269 16.82 -3.84 4.62
C LEU A 269 18.33 -3.97 4.31
N THR A 270 19.15 -4.21 5.33
CA THR A 270 20.61 -4.21 5.24
C THR A 270 21.17 -5.14 4.15
N PRO A 271 20.73 -6.41 3.99
CA PRO A 271 21.26 -7.29 2.95
C PRO A 271 21.05 -6.75 1.54
N TRP A 272 19.86 -6.20 1.26
CA TRP A 272 19.55 -5.60 -0.03
C TRP A 272 20.41 -4.37 -0.30
N THR A 273 20.54 -3.49 0.68
CA THR A 273 21.41 -2.30 0.58
C THR A 273 22.87 -2.67 0.35
N ILE A 274 23.40 -3.68 1.05
CA ILE A 274 24.77 -4.17 0.85
C ILE A 274 24.96 -4.73 -0.55
N ARG A 275 23.99 -5.49 -1.06
CA ARG A 275 24.03 -6.01 -2.44
C ARG A 275 24.10 -4.85 -3.43
N ASN A 276 23.24 -3.84 -3.29
CA ASN A 276 23.21 -2.72 -4.23
C ASN A 276 24.48 -1.87 -4.17
N TRP A 277 25.06 -1.69 -2.98
CA TRP A 277 26.38 -1.05 -2.84
C TRP A 277 27.50 -1.83 -3.53
N ARG A 278 27.47 -3.17 -3.47
CA ARG A 278 28.49 -4.01 -4.10
C ARG A 278 28.37 -4.11 -5.62
N VAL A 279 27.13 -4.17 -6.12
CA VAL A 279 26.85 -4.42 -7.54
C VAL A 279 26.80 -3.12 -8.33
N PHE A 280 26.18 -2.07 -7.78
CA PHE A 280 25.95 -0.81 -8.49
C PHE A 280 26.74 0.37 -7.91
N HIS A 281 27.47 0.18 -6.81
CA HIS A 281 28.16 1.26 -6.10
C HIS A 281 27.22 2.39 -5.63
N GLN A 282 25.95 2.06 -5.38
CA GLN A 282 24.93 2.98 -4.93
C GLN A 282 24.35 2.57 -3.58
N PHE A 283 24.17 3.56 -2.69
CA PHE A 283 23.42 3.37 -1.44
C PHE A 283 21.92 3.41 -1.74
N GLN A 284 21.37 2.27 -2.18
CA GLN A 284 19.99 2.15 -2.64
C GLN A 284 19.21 1.13 -1.78
N PRO A 285 18.69 1.53 -0.59
CA PRO A 285 17.95 0.62 0.30
C PRO A 285 16.50 0.36 -0.16
N LEU A 286 15.95 1.21 -1.03
CA LEU A 286 14.59 1.13 -1.58
C LEU A 286 14.67 0.97 -3.11
N ALA A 287 13.55 0.67 -3.78
CA ALA A 287 13.51 0.78 -5.24
C ALA A 287 13.66 2.25 -5.68
N PRO A 288 14.25 2.52 -6.86
CA PRO A 288 14.21 3.84 -7.51
C PRO A 288 12.79 4.32 -7.73
N ALA A 289 12.60 5.65 -7.83
CA ALA A 289 11.25 6.24 -7.82
C ALA A 289 10.44 5.90 -9.08
N HIS A 290 11.09 5.76 -10.22
CA HIS A 290 10.46 5.44 -11.51
C HIS A 290 10.84 4.02 -11.99
N GLY A 291 11.51 3.24 -11.13
CA GLY A 291 12.01 1.92 -11.51
C GLY A 291 13.17 1.97 -12.51
N GLU A 292 13.97 3.02 -12.49
CA GLU A 292 15.10 3.24 -13.39
C GLU A 292 16.39 2.52 -12.95
N MET A 293 17.23 2.09 -13.88
CA MET A 293 18.59 1.62 -13.61
C MET A 293 19.60 2.79 -13.52
N PRO A 294 20.77 2.59 -12.89
CA PRO A 294 21.82 3.60 -12.85
C PRO A 294 22.21 4.11 -14.24
N GLY A 295 21.99 5.41 -14.48
CA GLY A 295 22.37 6.08 -15.74
C GLY A 295 21.27 6.09 -16.79
N GLU A 296 20.13 5.44 -16.56
CA GLU A 296 18.97 5.54 -17.44
C GLU A 296 18.36 6.95 -17.41
N PHE A 297 17.85 7.37 -18.57
CA PHE A 297 17.14 8.64 -18.68
C PHE A 297 15.79 8.55 -17.96
N VAL A 298 15.44 9.63 -17.26
CA VAL A 298 14.11 9.79 -16.67
C VAL A 298 13.54 11.10 -17.22
N PRO A 299 12.35 11.09 -17.84
CA PRO A 299 11.73 12.26 -18.45
C PRO A 299 11.14 13.19 -17.38
N ARG A 300 12.01 13.76 -16.52
CA ARG A 300 11.60 14.54 -15.34
C ARG A 300 10.72 15.74 -15.67
N GLY A 301 11.00 16.40 -16.79
CA GLY A 301 10.18 17.53 -17.27
C GLY A 301 8.76 17.10 -17.60
N TYR A 302 8.62 15.97 -18.29
CA TYR A 302 7.33 15.38 -18.63
C TYR A 302 6.57 14.92 -17.38
N ASN A 303 7.22 14.21 -16.45
CA ASN A 303 6.59 13.79 -15.19
C ASN A 303 6.14 14.99 -14.35
N LEU A 304 6.90 16.09 -14.34
CA LEU A 304 6.48 17.33 -13.68
C LEU A 304 5.29 17.98 -14.37
N TRP A 305 5.20 17.94 -15.69
CA TRP A 305 4.04 18.41 -16.45
C TRP A 305 2.80 17.55 -16.17
N LEU A 306 2.91 16.22 -16.17
CA LEU A 306 1.79 15.35 -15.73
C LEU A 306 1.33 15.70 -14.32
N ARG A 307 2.26 16.11 -13.43
CA ARG A 307 1.91 16.51 -12.06
C ARG A 307 1.05 17.78 -11.99
N THR A 308 0.93 18.58 -13.04
CA THR A 308 0.11 19.81 -13.05
C THR A 308 -1.34 19.59 -13.47
N TRP A 309 -1.68 18.48 -14.14
CA TRP A 309 -3.04 18.24 -14.62
C TRP A 309 -3.58 16.79 -14.51
N LEU A 310 -2.72 15.76 -14.46
CA LEU A 310 -3.13 14.36 -14.31
C LEU A 310 -3.66 14.09 -12.90
N ASP A 311 -4.96 13.86 -12.76
CA ASP A 311 -5.65 13.70 -11.49
C ASP A 311 -6.51 12.43 -11.36
N ASP A 312 -6.62 11.64 -12.43
CA ASP A 312 -7.46 10.43 -12.51
C ASP A 312 -6.68 9.28 -13.19
N GLU A 313 -7.01 8.03 -12.82
CA GLU A 313 -6.36 6.82 -13.34
C GLU A 313 -6.57 6.65 -14.85
N SER A 314 -7.70 7.13 -15.39
CA SER A 314 -7.99 7.02 -16.84
C SER A 314 -6.93 7.67 -17.72
N TYR A 315 -6.21 8.68 -17.22
CA TYR A 315 -5.13 9.35 -17.95
C TYR A 315 -3.76 8.69 -17.74
N ILE A 316 -3.63 7.73 -16.82
CA ILE A 316 -2.33 7.09 -16.55
C ILE A 316 -1.89 6.23 -17.73
N ALA A 317 -2.76 5.36 -18.24
CA ALA A 317 -2.39 4.48 -19.34
C ALA A 317 -1.99 5.27 -20.61
N PRO A 318 -2.79 6.23 -21.12
CA PRO A 318 -2.49 6.92 -22.37
C PRO A 318 -1.31 7.90 -22.30
N PHE A 319 -0.97 8.42 -21.12
CA PHE A 319 0.04 9.48 -20.99
C PHE A 319 1.29 9.03 -20.24
N LEU A 320 1.17 8.19 -19.22
CA LEU A 320 2.33 7.73 -18.46
C LEU A 320 2.87 6.39 -18.96
N TRP A 321 1.99 5.42 -19.27
CA TRP A 321 2.42 4.08 -19.69
C TRP A 321 2.72 3.98 -21.18
N SER A 322 1.98 4.72 -22.01
CA SER A 322 2.23 4.81 -23.46
C SER A 322 3.49 5.59 -23.81
N LEU A 323 4.11 6.30 -22.85
CA LEU A 323 5.38 6.96 -23.08
C LEU A 323 6.44 5.92 -23.52
N ASP A 324 7.08 6.22 -24.64
CA ASP A 324 8.10 5.46 -25.37
C ASP A 324 7.59 4.16 -26.01
N THR A 325 6.27 3.94 -26.03
CA THR A 325 5.65 2.75 -26.62
C THR A 325 4.63 3.07 -27.70
N ASP A 326 3.76 4.05 -27.47
CA ASP A 326 2.73 4.46 -28.42
C ASP A 326 2.75 5.99 -28.63
N PRO A 327 2.37 6.49 -29.83
CA PRO A 327 2.21 7.92 -30.06
C PRO A 327 1.18 8.54 -29.11
N ILE A 328 1.49 9.71 -28.56
CA ILE A 328 0.59 10.44 -27.66
C ILE A 328 -0.25 11.43 -28.46
N ASP A 329 -1.58 11.29 -28.42
CA ASP A 329 -2.51 12.23 -29.04
C ASP A 329 -2.76 13.43 -28.12
N ILE A 330 -2.55 14.64 -28.66
CA ILE A 330 -2.83 15.89 -27.96
C ILE A 330 -4.32 16.10 -27.69
N ASP A 331 -5.20 15.53 -28.53
CA ASP A 331 -6.64 15.71 -28.40
C ASP A 331 -7.24 14.87 -27.26
N ASP A 332 -6.51 13.86 -26.80
CA ASP A 332 -6.85 13.11 -25.58
C ASP A 332 -6.48 13.88 -24.30
N VAL A 333 -5.63 14.92 -24.39
CA VAL A 333 -5.25 15.74 -23.24
C VAL A 333 -6.43 16.68 -22.91
N PRO A 334 -6.94 16.68 -21.66
CA PRO A 334 -8.10 17.48 -21.33
C PRO A 334 -7.81 18.99 -21.46
N PRO A 335 -8.78 19.82 -21.89
CA PRO A 335 -8.53 21.25 -22.12
C PRO A 335 -8.04 22.03 -20.89
N TYR A 336 -8.35 21.55 -19.67
CA TYR A 336 -7.89 22.17 -18.43
C TYR A 336 -6.41 21.89 -18.10
N ALA A 337 -5.74 21.02 -18.86
CA ALA A 337 -4.32 20.75 -18.72
C ALA A 337 -3.42 21.88 -19.24
N PHE A 338 -4.01 22.87 -19.91
CA PHE A 338 -3.31 24.01 -20.50
C PHE A 338 -3.85 25.31 -19.88
N ASP A 339 -2.93 26.19 -19.49
CA ASP A 339 -3.21 27.55 -19.01
C ASP A 339 -3.70 28.46 -20.14
N SER A 340 -3.22 28.22 -21.38
CA SER A 340 -3.54 29.03 -22.54
C SER A 340 -3.53 28.26 -23.86
N PRO A 341 -4.21 28.77 -24.91
CA PRO A 341 -4.11 28.21 -26.26
C PRO A 341 -2.67 28.21 -26.80
N GLU A 342 -1.85 29.20 -26.41
CA GLU A 342 -0.44 29.27 -26.79
C GLU A 342 0.38 28.15 -26.14
N GLU A 343 0.10 27.82 -24.88
CA GLU A 343 0.70 26.66 -24.23
C GLU A 343 0.29 25.37 -24.93
N LYS A 344 -1.01 25.16 -25.21
CA LYS A 344 -1.47 23.98 -25.95
C LYS A 344 -0.69 23.82 -27.25
N LYS A 345 -0.56 24.90 -28.04
CA LYS A 345 0.21 24.86 -29.30
C LYS A 345 1.69 24.48 -29.10
N ARG A 346 2.33 24.97 -28.05
CA ARG A 346 3.72 24.61 -27.72
C ARG A 346 3.84 23.14 -27.34
N VAL A 347 2.92 22.63 -26.52
CA VAL A 347 2.89 21.21 -26.14
C VAL A 347 2.61 20.32 -27.36
N THR A 348 1.68 20.72 -28.23
CA THR A 348 1.43 20.03 -29.52
C THR A 348 2.72 19.90 -30.33
N THR A 349 3.46 21.00 -30.49
CA THR A 349 4.72 20.97 -31.26
C THR A 349 5.76 20.02 -30.64
N LEU A 350 5.83 19.96 -29.29
CA LEU A 350 6.74 19.05 -28.59
C LEU A 350 6.32 17.58 -28.76
N LEU A 351 5.02 17.28 -28.65
CA LEU A 351 4.50 15.92 -28.82
C LEU A 351 4.60 15.46 -30.28
N GLU A 352 4.37 16.34 -31.26
CA GLU A 352 4.59 16.04 -32.67
C GLU A 352 6.06 15.71 -32.95
N ALA A 353 7.00 16.49 -32.40
CA ALA A 353 8.43 16.20 -32.53
C ALA A 353 8.78 14.83 -31.92
N TYR A 354 8.27 14.56 -30.72
CA TYR A 354 8.46 13.29 -30.02
C TYR A 354 7.91 12.09 -30.81
N ASN A 355 6.65 12.17 -31.26
CA ASN A 355 6.00 11.10 -32.03
C ASN A 355 6.72 10.84 -33.37
N ASN A 356 7.21 11.90 -34.02
CA ASN A 356 7.93 11.78 -35.31
C ASN A 356 9.36 11.25 -35.14
N GLU A 357 10.05 11.54 -34.03
CA GLU A 357 11.37 10.96 -33.74
C GLU A 357 11.26 9.44 -33.53
N GLN A 358 10.18 8.98 -32.89
CA GLN A 358 9.86 7.55 -32.77
C GLN A 358 9.66 6.86 -34.13
N ASP A 359 9.04 7.54 -35.11
CA ASP A 359 8.87 7.01 -36.47
C ASP A 359 10.21 6.85 -37.22
N THR A 360 11.24 7.62 -36.85
CA THR A 360 12.59 7.49 -37.45
C THR A 360 13.48 6.44 -36.77
N ASP A 361 13.34 6.24 -35.46
CA ASP A 361 14.10 5.19 -34.74
C ASP A 361 13.50 3.79 -34.95
N THR A 362 12.22 3.68 -35.31
CA THR A 362 11.59 2.40 -35.66
C THR A 362 12.11 1.78 -36.96
N ASP A 363 12.72 2.58 -37.85
CA ASP A 363 13.41 2.08 -39.06
C ASP A 363 14.90 1.74 -38.82
N ALA A 364 15.50 2.21 -37.71
CA ALA A 364 16.91 1.96 -37.38
C ALA A 364 17.14 0.85 -36.34
N ASP A 365 16.14 0.56 -35.49
CA ASP A 365 16.20 -0.50 -34.47
C ASP A 365 15.47 -1.80 -34.84
N ALA A 366 14.93 -1.89 -36.07
CA ALA A 366 14.35 -3.13 -36.60
C ALA A 366 15.35 -4.30 -36.73
N ASP A 367 16.65 -4.05 -36.59
CA ASP A 367 17.70 -5.09 -36.62
C ASP A 367 18.25 -5.52 -35.23
N SER A 368 17.62 -5.11 -34.11
CA SER A 368 17.96 -5.67 -32.78
C SER A 368 16.80 -6.33 -32.01
N LYS A 369 15.60 -6.40 -32.61
CA LYS A 369 14.47 -7.18 -32.07
C LYS A 369 13.76 -7.93 -33.19
N THR A 370 14.32 -9.05 -33.63
CA THR A 370 13.63 -9.95 -34.56
C THR A 370 13.02 -11.16 -33.86
N ASP A 371 11.70 -11.25 -33.99
CA ASP A 371 10.95 -12.50 -34.03
C ASP A 371 11.58 -13.47 -35.06
N ASN A 372 11.57 -14.75 -34.69
CA ASN A 372 12.10 -15.85 -35.50
C ASN A 372 11.26 -16.09 -36.78
N SER A 373 11.90 -16.01 -37.95
CA SER A 373 11.49 -16.72 -39.17
C SER A 373 12.69 -16.92 -40.12
N ALA A 374 12.83 -18.12 -40.68
CA ALA A 374 14.01 -18.69 -41.34
C ALA A 374 14.38 -18.14 -42.76
N ASN A 375 15.70 -17.95 -42.99
CA ASN A 375 16.61 -18.21 -44.17
C ASN A 375 16.15 -18.06 -45.65
N PRO A 376 17.08 -17.93 -46.65
CA PRO A 376 18.42 -17.28 -46.73
C PRO A 376 18.63 -16.41 -48.02
N ASP A 377 19.86 -15.90 -48.21
CA ASP A 377 20.46 -15.24 -49.42
C ASP A 377 20.14 -13.72 -49.54
N GLU A 378 21.04 -12.75 -49.83
CA GLU A 378 22.23 -12.67 -50.69
C GLU A 378 23.01 -11.34 -50.39
N ASP A 379 24.36 -11.41 -50.35
CA ASP A 379 25.39 -10.48 -50.86
C ASP A 379 25.15 -8.94 -51.06
N LYS A 380 26.08 -8.16 -50.46
CA LYS A 380 26.94 -7.06 -51.03
C LYS A 380 26.75 -5.57 -50.67
N ASP A 381 27.86 -5.05 -50.12
CA ASP A 381 28.66 -3.87 -50.48
C ASP A 381 28.21 -2.42 -50.16
N GLU A 382 29.05 -1.81 -49.30
CA GLU A 382 29.68 -0.48 -49.37
C GLU A 382 28.86 0.78 -49.73
N SER A 383 28.84 1.75 -48.81
CA SER A 383 29.47 3.07 -49.09
C SER A 383 29.63 3.96 -47.85
N ASP A 384 30.86 4.44 -47.66
CA ASP A 384 31.27 5.62 -46.90
C ASP A 384 30.41 6.87 -47.21
N ASN A 385 30.18 7.77 -46.23
CA ASN A 385 30.99 9.00 -46.03
C ASN A 385 30.35 10.03 -45.09
N LYS A 386 31.18 10.49 -44.13
CA LYS A 386 31.40 11.89 -43.70
C LYS A 386 30.23 12.80 -43.28
N ASN A 387 30.27 13.13 -41.98
CA ASN A 387 29.95 14.45 -41.40
C ASN A 387 30.61 15.60 -42.19
N PRO A 388 29.95 16.78 -42.32
CA PRO A 388 30.30 17.87 -41.40
C PRO A 388 29.19 18.91 -41.15
N ASN A 389 29.08 19.41 -39.90
CA ASN A 389 29.11 20.84 -39.57
C ASN A 389 28.80 21.08 -38.08
N GLU A 390 29.86 21.32 -37.31
CA GLU A 390 29.80 22.18 -36.13
C GLU A 390 29.78 23.63 -36.62
N SER A 391 28.73 24.37 -36.27
CA SER A 391 28.76 25.83 -36.33
C SER A 391 28.00 26.40 -35.13
N ASP A 392 28.80 26.92 -34.20
CA ASP A 392 28.55 27.97 -33.22
C ASP A 392 27.13 28.58 -33.19
N GLN A 393 26.42 28.36 -32.09
CA GLN A 393 25.38 29.28 -31.61
C GLN A 393 25.65 29.67 -30.15
N PRO A 394 25.41 30.95 -29.78
CA PRO A 394 25.87 31.52 -28.52
C PRO A 394 25.04 31.01 -27.34
N GLU A 395 25.72 30.71 -26.23
CA GLU A 395 25.13 30.44 -24.92
C GLU A 395 24.21 31.60 -24.49
N SER A 396 22.91 31.44 -24.68
CA SER A 396 21.90 32.19 -23.93
C SER A 396 21.51 31.37 -22.70
N ASP A 397 22.25 31.60 -21.60
CA ASP A 397 21.96 31.14 -20.25
C ASP A 397 20.70 31.83 -19.68
N GLN A 398 19.56 31.59 -20.31
CA GLN A 398 18.25 31.84 -19.73
C GLN A 398 17.51 30.51 -19.67
N LYS A 399 17.78 29.74 -18.62
CA LYS A 399 16.81 28.74 -18.15
C LYS A 399 15.48 29.49 -18.02
N PRO A 400 14.42 29.13 -18.78
CA PRO A 400 13.12 29.70 -18.52
C PRO A 400 12.81 29.39 -17.06
N GLN A 401 12.62 30.42 -16.24
CA GLN A 401 11.93 30.22 -14.98
C GLN A 401 10.50 29.85 -15.38
N VAL A 402 10.27 28.55 -15.54
CA VAL A 402 8.93 28.00 -15.64
C VAL A 402 8.30 28.30 -14.29
N GLU A 403 7.50 29.36 -14.26
CA GLU A 403 6.63 29.67 -13.14
C GLU A 403 5.69 28.48 -13.03
N MET A 404 5.94 27.61 -12.05
CA MET A 404 5.19 26.36 -11.90
C MET A 404 3.72 26.73 -11.66
N THR A 405 2.86 26.35 -12.61
CA THR A 405 1.42 26.20 -12.44
C THR A 405 1.15 25.52 -11.10
N PRO A 406 0.08 25.87 -10.36
CA PRO A 406 -0.13 25.28 -9.06
C PRO A 406 -0.18 23.76 -9.22
N GLN A 407 0.68 23.06 -8.46
CA GLN A 407 0.58 21.61 -8.30
C GLN A 407 -0.90 21.30 -8.10
N ILE A 408 -1.44 20.34 -8.87
CA ILE A 408 -2.84 19.91 -8.75
C ILE A 408 -3.24 19.88 -7.29
N ASP A 409 -4.47 20.29 -7.01
CA ASP A 409 -5.06 20.14 -5.69
C ASP A 409 -4.85 18.70 -5.20
N ALA A 410 -3.89 18.51 -4.30
CA ALA A 410 -3.58 17.21 -3.70
C ALA A 410 -4.81 16.60 -3.03
N LEU A 411 -5.80 17.43 -2.65
CA LEU A 411 -7.10 16.96 -2.17
C LEU A 411 -7.95 16.36 -3.29
N LYS A 412 -7.93 16.93 -4.50
CA LYS A 412 -8.62 16.38 -5.66
C LYS A 412 -8.08 14.99 -6.00
N ARG A 413 -6.76 14.81 -6.07
CA ARG A 413 -6.12 13.48 -6.28
C ARG A 413 -6.42 12.50 -5.16
N ALA A 414 -6.32 12.95 -3.91
CA ALA A 414 -6.68 12.09 -2.77
C ALA A 414 -8.15 11.65 -2.84
N HIS A 415 -9.04 12.53 -3.31
CA HIS A 415 -10.45 12.23 -3.49
C HIS A 415 -10.67 11.26 -4.66
N THR A 416 -10.08 11.49 -5.84
CA THR A 416 -10.24 10.61 -7.00
C THR A 416 -9.72 9.21 -6.70
N MET A 417 -8.52 9.08 -6.11
CA MET A 417 -7.99 7.77 -5.74
C MET A 417 -8.87 7.03 -4.73
N TRP A 418 -9.40 7.71 -3.69
CA TRP A 418 -10.17 7.03 -2.63
C TRP A 418 -11.65 6.80 -2.97
N PHE A 419 -12.28 7.71 -3.71
CA PHE A 419 -13.70 7.59 -4.08
C PHE A 419 -13.90 7.05 -5.50
N ASP A 420 -12.85 6.52 -6.11
CA ASP A 420 -12.97 5.62 -7.25
C ASP A 420 -13.73 4.33 -6.89
N THR A 421 -14.23 3.65 -7.91
CA THR A 421 -14.86 2.33 -7.84
C THR A 421 -13.94 1.25 -7.27
N HIS A 422 -12.62 1.40 -7.32
CA HIS A 422 -11.64 0.36 -6.98
C HIS A 422 -11.93 -0.95 -7.73
N SER A 423 -12.39 -0.83 -8.98
CA SER A 423 -12.74 -1.95 -9.86
C SER A 423 -11.53 -2.50 -10.63
N GLN A 424 -10.34 -1.92 -10.44
CA GLN A 424 -9.11 -2.36 -11.10
C GLN A 424 -8.92 -3.88 -10.97
N TYR A 425 -8.56 -4.52 -12.09
CA TYR A 425 -8.38 -5.97 -12.27
C TYR A 425 -9.65 -6.83 -12.23
N TRP A 426 -10.84 -6.25 -11.99
CA TRP A 426 -12.09 -6.96 -12.24
C TRP A 426 -12.44 -6.96 -13.73
N PRO A 427 -13.19 -7.96 -14.24
CA PRO A 427 -13.61 -8.01 -15.65
C PRO A 427 -14.47 -6.82 -16.12
N PHE A 428 -15.00 -6.04 -15.18
CA PHE A 428 -15.82 -4.84 -15.43
C PHE A 428 -15.08 -3.54 -15.06
N VAL A 429 -13.74 -3.56 -15.02
CA VAL A 429 -12.92 -2.37 -14.77
C VAL A 429 -13.33 -1.21 -15.67
N GLY A 430 -13.36 0.01 -15.13
CA GLY A 430 -13.68 1.21 -15.88
C GLY A 430 -13.97 2.41 -14.98
N THR A 431 -14.14 3.57 -15.59
CA THR A 431 -14.55 4.81 -14.93
C THR A 431 -16.08 4.86 -14.80
N LEU A 432 -16.57 5.28 -13.63
CA LEU A 432 -18.03 5.36 -13.39
C LEU A 432 -18.69 6.48 -14.19
N LEU A 433 -17.93 7.56 -14.44
CA LEU A 433 -18.41 8.77 -15.10
C LEU A 433 -17.53 9.07 -16.32
N PRO A 434 -18.12 9.59 -17.41
CA PRO A 434 -19.55 9.85 -17.59
C PRO A 434 -20.37 8.57 -17.86
N PHE A 435 -21.64 8.56 -17.45
CA PHE A 435 -22.51 7.37 -17.60
C PHE A 435 -22.77 6.94 -19.05
N SER A 436 -22.52 7.82 -20.03
CA SER A 436 -22.65 7.55 -21.46
C SER A 436 -21.64 6.53 -21.97
N ASP A 437 -20.49 6.43 -21.30
CA ASP A 437 -19.32 5.70 -21.81
C ASP A 437 -19.23 4.29 -21.18
N LEU A 438 -20.25 3.92 -20.39
CA LEU A 438 -20.29 2.63 -19.71
C LEU A 438 -20.50 1.48 -20.69
N ASP A 439 -19.65 0.48 -20.58
CA ASP A 439 -19.78 -0.78 -21.31
C ASP A 439 -20.89 -1.65 -20.69
N HIS A 440 -21.98 -1.76 -21.43
CA HIS A 440 -23.14 -2.58 -21.05
C HIS A 440 -22.91 -4.08 -21.21
N THR A 441 -21.91 -4.51 -21.99
CA THR A 441 -21.60 -5.93 -22.22
C THR A 441 -20.95 -6.58 -21.00
N THR A 442 -20.12 -5.82 -20.28
CA THR A 442 -19.52 -6.21 -19.00
C THR A 442 -20.38 -5.80 -17.78
N HIS A 443 -21.57 -5.24 -18.03
CA HIS A 443 -22.51 -4.77 -17.01
C HIS A 443 -21.96 -3.66 -16.09
N GLN A 444 -21.13 -2.76 -16.61
CA GLN A 444 -20.55 -1.66 -15.81
C GLN A 444 -21.61 -0.78 -15.13
N GLN A 445 -22.78 -0.59 -15.75
CA GLN A 445 -23.92 0.15 -15.20
C GLN A 445 -24.50 -0.44 -13.90
N ILE A 446 -24.15 -1.69 -13.57
CA ILE A 446 -24.53 -2.35 -12.32
C ILE A 446 -23.32 -2.40 -11.38
N TRP A 447 -22.18 -2.88 -11.89
CA TRP A 447 -21.02 -3.19 -11.05
C TRP A 447 -20.29 -1.95 -10.54
N LEU A 448 -20.08 -0.93 -11.39
CA LEU A 448 -19.36 0.28 -10.99
C LEU A 448 -20.12 1.08 -9.90
N PRO A 449 -21.44 1.34 -10.02
CA PRO A 449 -22.21 1.95 -8.93
C PRO A 449 -22.22 1.12 -7.64
N LEU A 450 -22.29 -0.22 -7.76
CA LEU A 450 -22.23 -1.10 -6.60
C LEU A 450 -20.89 -0.96 -5.88
N PHE A 451 -19.79 -0.97 -6.62
CA PHE A 451 -18.43 -0.85 -6.08
C PHE A 451 -18.20 0.53 -5.44
N ALA A 452 -18.62 1.61 -6.10
CA ALA A 452 -18.61 2.95 -5.49
C ALA A 452 -19.44 2.99 -4.18
N GLY A 453 -20.63 2.37 -4.17
CA GLY A 453 -21.47 2.23 -2.99
C GLY A 453 -20.82 1.42 -1.86
N LEU A 454 -20.09 0.36 -2.21
CA LEU A 454 -19.32 -0.44 -1.24
C LEU A 454 -18.15 0.38 -0.66
N THR A 455 -17.39 1.10 -1.48
CA THR A 455 -16.32 2.00 -1.01
C THR A 455 -16.86 3.03 -0.02
N ALA A 456 -18.01 3.64 -0.34
CA ALA A 456 -18.71 4.54 0.57
C ALA A 456 -19.15 3.84 1.88
N ALA A 457 -19.70 2.63 1.80
CA ALA A 457 -20.13 1.87 2.96
C ALA A 457 -18.97 1.51 3.91
N TYR A 458 -17.84 1.04 3.37
CA TYR A 458 -16.61 0.77 4.15
C TYR A 458 -16.07 2.04 4.80
N THR A 459 -16.08 3.16 4.06
CA THR A 459 -15.66 4.46 4.58
C THR A 459 -16.55 4.89 5.75
N LEU A 460 -17.88 4.90 5.58
CA LEU A 460 -18.83 5.34 6.60
C LEU A 460 -18.78 4.46 7.85
N ILE A 461 -18.69 3.14 7.71
CA ILE A 461 -18.62 2.23 8.86
C ILE A 461 -17.27 2.32 9.59
N GLY A 462 -16.18 2.56 8.86
CA GLY A 462 -14.88 2.83 9.43
C GLY A 462 -14.85 4.14 10.23
N LEU A 463 -15.40 5.22 9.66
CA LEU A 463 -15.55 6.51 10.34
C LEU A 463 -16.42 6.40 11.60
N ALA A 464 -17.52 5.65 11.54
CA ALA A 464 -18.34 5.34 12.72
C ALA A 464 -17.51 4.61 13.79
N GLY A 465 -16.70 3.63 13.40
CA GLY A 465 -15.76 2.93 14.28
C GLY A 465 -14.77 3.87 14.95
N MET A 466 -14.22 4.82 14.19
CA MET A 466 -13.32 5.84 14.72
C MET A 466 -14.00 6.72 15.76
N TRP A 467 -15.22 7.18 15.47
CA TRP A 467 -16.03 7.98 16.37
C TRP A 467 -16.31 7.23 17.69
N PHE A 468 -16.67 5.94 17.63
CA PHE A 468 -16.89 5.12 18.83
C PHE A 468 -15.62 4.93 19.65
N LEU A 469 -14.46 4.70 19.01
CA LEU A 469 -13.19 4.63 19.71
C LEU A 469 -12.84 5.96 20.39
N TRP A 470 -13.07 7.08 19.71
CA TRP A 470 -12.79 8.41 20.24
C TRP A 470 -13.64 8.70 21.48
N ASN A 471 -14.94 8.41 21.38
CA ASN A 471 -15.92 8.62 22.44
C ASN A 471 -15.78 7.64 23.60
N SER A 472 -15.06 6.53 23.43
CA SER A 472 -14.77 5.62 24.55
C SER A 472 -13.97 6.29 25.67
N GLY A 473 -13.26 7.39 25.38
CA GLY A 473 -12.41 8.10 26.33
C GLY A 473 -11.17 7.31 26.78
N SER A 474 -10.99 6.08 26.29
CA SER A 474 -9.86 5.22 26.64
C SER A 474 -8.55 5.73 26.04
N PHE A 475 -7.48 5.70 26.82
CA PHE A 475 -6.15 6.07 26.34
C PHE A 475 -5.66 5.14 25.23
N ASP A 476 -5.93 3.84 25.36
CA ASP A 476 -5.56 2.86 24.34
C ASP A 476 -6.36 3.07 23.06
N ALA A 477 -7.65 3.40 23.15
CA ALA A 477 -8.46 3.73 21.97
C ALA A 477 -7.89 4.91 21.18
N ARG A 478 -7.45 5.97 21.87
CA ARG A 478 -6.82 7.13 21.24
C ARG A 478 -5.48 6.81 20.59
N ARG A 479 -4.71 5.87 21.17
CA ARG A 479 -3.48 5.34 20.54
C ARG A 479 -3.79 4.66 19.22
N TRP A 480 -4.79 3.79 19.19
CA TRP A 480 -5.15 3.06 17.97
C TRP A 480 -5.70 3.99 16.89
N LEU A 481 -6.48 4.99 17.28
CA LEU A 481 -6.90 6.05 16.37
C LEU A 481 -5.73 6.82 15.78
N LEU A 482 -4.75 7.21 16.61
CA LEU A 482 -3.55 7.89 16.13
C LEU A 482 -2.80 7.02 15.10
N LEU A 483 -2.64 5.73 15.37
CA LEU A 483 -1.99 4.80 14.46
C LEU A 483 -2.71 4.72 13.11
N VAL A 484 -4.03 4.52 13.11
CA VAL A 484 -4.82 4.41 11.88
C VAL A 484 -4.80 5.72 11.09
N VAL A 485 -5.01 6.85 11.77
CA VAL A 485 -5.00 8.17 11.12
C VAL A 485 -3.64 8.43 10.48
N LEU A 486 -2.54 8.16 11.19
CA LEU A 486 -1.19 8.33 10.61
C LEU A 486 -0.94 7.37 9.44
N ALA A 487 -1.37 6.12 9.55
CA ALA A 487 -1.23 5.13 8.48
C ALA A 487 -1.96 5.54 7.18
N ILE A 488 -3.14 6.14 7.31
CA ILE A 488 -3.95 6.61 6.19
C ILE A 488 -3.41 7.94 5.64
N VAL A 489 -3.25 8.94 6.50
CA VAL A 489 -2.91 10.31 6.08
C VAL A 489 -1.52 10.40 5.46
N LEU A 490 -0.51 9.69 6.01
CA LEU A 490 0.84 9.71 5.43
C LEU A 490 0.85 9.13 4.01
N ARG A 491 0.07 8.08 3.75
CA ARG A 491 -0.07 7.48 2.40
C ARG A 491 -0.84 8.39 1.47
N LEU A 492 -1.98 8.93 1.91
CA LEU A 492 -2.74 9.89 1.10
C LEU A 492 -1.91 11.08 0.67
N ILE A 493 -1.10 11.65 1.57
CA ILE A 493 -0.20 12.77 1.24
C ILE A 493 0.86 12.34 0.23
N LEU A 494 1.50 11.18 0.40
CA LEU A 494 2.53 10.74 -0.55
C LEU A 494 1.93 10.52 -1.94
N PHE A 495 0.87 9.72 -2.03
CA PHE A 495 0.29 9.30 -3.30
C PHE A 495 -0.46 10.42 -4.02
N SER A 496 -0.97 11.44 -3.31
CA SER A 496 -1.55 12.61 -3.98
C SER A 496 -0.49 13.54 -4.57
N LEU A 497 0.77 13.40 -4.15
CA LEU A 497 1.86 14.23 -4.64
C LEU A 497 2.58 13.62 -5.83
N ILE A 498 2.51 12.31 -6.09
CA ILE A 498 3.17 11.67 -7.24
C ILE A 498 2.34 11.77 -8.53
N GLU A 499 2.99 11.55 -9.67
CA GLU A 499 2.44 11.65 -11.02
C GLU A 499 1.43 10.56 -11.40
N ASN A 500 1.41 9.43 -10.68
CA ASN A 500 0.58 8.26 -10.96
C ASN A 500 -0.44 8.01 -9.83
N PRO A 501 -1.55 8.78 -9.77
CA PRO A 501 -2.57 8.62 -8.74
C PRO A 501 -3.43 7.38 -9.01
N GLU A 502 -2.93 6.19 -8.68
CA GLU A 502 -3.67 4.93 -8.84
C GLU A 502 -4.49 4.57 -7.57
N PRO A 503 -5.80 4.26 -7.69
CA PRO A 503 -6.64 3.77 -6.59
C PRO A 503 -6.07 2.55 -5.86
N ARG A 504 -5.34 1.67 -6.57
CA ARG A 504 -4.68 0.50 -5.94
C ARG A 504 -3.70 0.85 -4.83
N TYR A 505 -3.19 2.07 -4.78
CA TYR A 505 -2.28 2.50 -3.71
C TYR A 505 -2.97 2.70 -2.36
N LEU A 506 -4.30 2.67 -2.31
CA LEU A 506 -5.10 2.90 -1.12
C LEU A 506 -5.84 1.65 -0.62
N VAL A 507 -5.68 0.48 -1.28
CA VAL A 507 -6.42 -0.75 -0.92
C VAL A 507 -6.08 -1.24 0.48
N GLU A 508 -4.91 -0.90 1.02
CA GLU A 508 -4.48 -1.19 2.38
C GLU A 508 -5.29 -0.44 3.45
N PHE A 509 -6.16 0.50 3.05
CA PHE A 509 -7.11 1.13 3.97
C PHE A 509 -8.27 0.21 4.32
N PHE A 510 -8.71 -0.67 3.41
CA PHE A 510 -9.85 -1.56 3.66
C PHE A 510 -9.64 -2.51 4.85
N PRO A 511 -8.46 -3.11 5.08
CA PRO A 511 -8.16 -3.81 6.33
C PRO A 511 -8.39 -2.96 7.58
N LEU A 512 -7.93 -1.71 7.59
CA LEU A 512 -8.08 -0.80 8.74
C LEU A 512 -9.54 -0.38 8.95
N LEU A 513 -10.25 -0.09 7.86
CA LEU A 513 -11.68 0.20 7.88
C LEU A 513 -12.50 -1.02 8.35
N SER A 514 -12.06 -2.24 8.02
CA SER A 514 -12.70 -3.47 8.50
C SER A 514 -12.52 -3.64 10.01
N VAL A 515 -11.32 -3.36 10.56
CA VAL A 515 -11.08 -3.35 12.01
C VAL A 515 -12.03 -2.36 12.72
N LEU A 516 -12.07 -1.12 12.23
CA LEU A 516 -12.92 -0.06 12.77
C LEU A 516 -14.41 -0.36 12.59
N GLY A 517 -14.80 -0.89 11.45
CA GLY A 517 -16.16 -1.28 11.13
C GLY A 517 -16.67 -2.38 12.05
N GLY A 518 -15.84 -3.37 12.38
CA GLY A 518 -16.17 -4.36 13.42
C GLY A 518 -16.47 -3.72 14.78
N ILE A 519 -15.71 -2.70 15.17
CA ILE A 519 -15.97 -1.92 16.38
C ILE A 519 -17.32 -1.19 16.30
N ALA A 520 -17.67 -0.62 15.15
CA ALA A 520 -18.96 0.03 14.92
C ALA A 520 -20.15 -0.94 14.97
N ILE A 521 -20.06 -2.08 14.27
CA ILE A 521 -21.13 -3.11 14.23
C ILE A 521 -21.48 -3.62 15.64
N ALA A 522 -20.47 -3.85 16.47
CA ALA A 522 -20.65 -4.29 17.85
C ALA A 522 -21.33 -3.23 18.76
N GLN A 523 -21.33 -1.96 18.36
CA GLN A 523 -22.01 -0.87 19.05
C GLN A 523 -23.47 -0.76 18.61
N ILE A 524 -23.73 -0.83 17.29
CA ILE A 524 -25.05 -0.65 16.68
C ILE A 524 -26.01 -1.80 17.05
N SER A 525 -25.53 -3.04 17.10
CA SER A 525 -26.33 -4.23 17.44
C SER A 525 -27.00 -4.19 18.83
N LYS A 526 -26.64 -3.24 19.69
CA LYS A 526 -27.30 -3.01 20.99
C LYS A 526 -28.32 -1.86 20.94
N LEU A 527 -28.17 -0.88 20.05
CA LEU A 527 -29.13 0.22 19.88
C LEU A 527 -30.47 -0.27 19.33
N THR A 528 -30.46 -1.34 18.54
CA THR A 528 -31.65 -1.99 17.99
C THR A 528 -32.36 -2.93 18.98
N ARG A 529 -31.74 -3.28 20.11
CA ARG A 529 -32.43 -3.98 21.21
C ARG A 529 -33.14 -2.95 22.07
N LYS A 530 -34.45 -2.75 21.84
CA LYS A 530 -35.33 -1.95 22.71
C LYS A 530 -35.05 -2.27 24.18
N PRO A 531 -34.98 -1.26 25.08
CA PRO A 531 -34.94 -1.54 26.50
C PRO A 531 -36.23 -2.28 26.84
N GLN A 532 -36.09 -3.48 27.39
CA GLN A 532 -37.19 -4.26 27.92
C GLN A 532 -37.82 -3.38 29.00
N MET A 533 -39.04 -2.87 28.75
CA MET A 533 -39.80 -2.18 29.78
C MET A 533 -39.96 -3.16 30.93
N ASP A 534 -39.47 -2.74 32.09
CA ASP A 534 -39.61 -3.44 33.35
C ASP A 534 -41.07 -3.33 33.80
N THR A 535 -41.96 -4.09 33.14
CA THR A 535 -43.35 -4.27 33.57
C THR A 535 -43.39 -5.39 34.60
N ASP A 536 -42.81 -5.17 35.77
CA ASP A 536 -43.07 -5.98 36.96
C ASP A 536 -42.73 -5.19 38.24
N LYS A 537 -43.36 -4.03 38.38
CA LYS A 537 -43.62 -3.42 39.69
C LYS A 537 -45.06 -2.96 39.72
N HIS A 538 -45.86 -3.66 40.54
CA HIS A 538 -47.28 -3.48 40.85
C HIS A 538 -48.21 -4.50 40.20
N ARG A 539 -48.23 -5.70 40.79
CA ARG A 539 -49.47 -6.38 41.17
C ARG A 539 -49.28 -7.17 42.45
#